data_AF-A4CNL6-F1
#
_entry.id   AF-A4CNL6-F1
#
_cell.length_a   1.000
_cell.length_b   1.000
_cell.length_c   1.000
_cell.angle_alpha   90.00
_cell.angle_beta   90.00
_cell.angle_gamma   90.00
#
_symmetry.space_group_name_H-M   'P 1'
#
loop_
_entity.id
_entity.type
_entity.pdbx_description
1 polymer ?
#
loop_
_entity_poly.entity_id
_entity_poly.type
_entity_poly.pdbx_seq_one_letter_code
_entity_poly.pdbx_strand_id
1 'polypeptide(L)'
;MMAKKGKGGFRVPDNYFEELPGRVEKRLEASKGTPLPQEAGFRVPEGYFENLGERLESRLGNTPGKVRPLWPVQLGWVAAAAAAIALLFTLWPAKPVDSLQFEDLAGIDIQQYLEADRDEMDAYELAEGLPLDDIAVGDVLENIPDEEHILEYLSRDNESVDELYWDDNE
;
A
#
# COMPACT_ATOMS: atom_id res chain seq x y z
N MET A 1 29.05 -25.77 -11.56
CA MET A 1 29.29 -24.55 -10.78
C MET A 1 29.19 -24.90 -9.31
N MET A 2 30.27 -24.79 -8.53
CA MET A 2 30.25 -25.07 -7.09
C MET A 2 29.93 -23.79 -6.31
N ALA A 3 28.87 -23.81 -5.50
CA ALA A 3 28.42 -22.67 -4.72
C ALA A 3 29.42 -22.34 -3.59
N LYS A 4 29.88 -21.09 -3.57
CA LYS A 4 30.82 -20.52 -2.59
C LYS A 4 30.07 -20.27 -1.28
N LYS A 5 30.24 -21.13 -0.27
CA LYS A 5 29.63 -21.00 1.07
C LYS A 5 30.24 -19.79 1.80
N GLY A 6 29.42 -18.76 2.05
CA GLY A 6 29.81 -17.51 2.69
C GLY A 6 30.45 -17.71 4.07
N LYS A 7 31.60 -17.09 4.29
CA LYS A 7 32.26 -16.99 5.60
C LYS A 7 31.74 -15.74 6.31
N GLY A 8 30.65 -15.86 7.07
CA GLY A 8 30.04 -14.69 7.71
C GLY A 8 29.04 -15.00 8.81
N GLY A 9 29.20 -16.11 9.54
CA GLY A 9 28.38 -16.44 10.70
C GLY A 9 29.24 -16.87 11.88
N PHE A 10 28.79 -16.62 13.11
CA PHE A 10 29.39 -17.18 14.31
C PHE A 10 29.39 -18.72 14.18
N ARG A 11 30.58 -19.31 14.14
CA ARG A 11 30.76 -20.78 14.11
C ARG A 11 31.13 -21.21 15.51
N VAL A 12 30.34 -22.12 16.07
CA VAL A 12 30.71 -22.80 17.31
C VAL A 12 31.80 -23.83 17.03
N PRO A 13 32.65 -24.15 18.03
CA PRO A 13 33.57 -25.26 17.92
C PRO A 13 32.84 -26.58 17.62
N ASP A 14 33.54 -27.49 16.96
CA ASP A 14 33.02 -28.84 16.73
C ASP A 14 32.67 -29.50 18.08
N ASN A 15 31.56 -30.24 18.10
CA ASN A 15 31.02 -30.93 19.28
C ASN A 15 30.70 -30.03 20.49
N TYR A 16 30.60 -28.71 20.32
CA TYR A 16 30.26 -27.78 21.40
C TYR A 16 29.00 -28.20 22.18
N PHE A 17 27.92 -28.53 21.47
CA PHE A 17 26.64 -28.90 22.08
C PHE A 17 26.63 -30.35 22.59
N GLU A 18 27.42 -31.24 22.01
CA GLU A 18 27.54 -32.63 22.44
C GLU A 18 28.27 -32.75 23.79
N GLU A 19 29.30 -31.93 23.98
CA GLU A 19 30.09 -31.92 25.22
C GLU A 19 29.54 -30.98 26.30
N LEU A 20 28.63 -30.07 25.95
CA LEU A 20 28.05 -29.08 26.88
C LEU A 20 27.45 -29.74 28.15
N PRO A 21 26.61 -30.79 28.06
CA PRO A 21 25.99 -31.39 29.24
C PRO A 21 27.02 -31.93 30.22
N GLY A 22 28.00 -32.71 29.73
CA GLY A 22 29.05 -33.28 30.58
C GLY A 22 29.96 -32.21 31.21
N ARG A 23 30.20 -31.10 30.50
CA ARG A 23 30.94 -29.95 31.05
C ARG A 23 30.17 -29.24 32.16
N VAL A 24 28.85 -29.12 32.03
CA VAL A 24 27.98 -28.50 33.05
C VAL A 24 27.89 -29.40 34.29
N GLU A 25 27.65 -30.70 34.11
CA GLU A 25 27.61 -31.68 35.20
C GLU A 25 28.93 -31.71 35.97
N LYS A 26 30.06 -31.79 35.28
CA LYS A 26 31.39 -31.76 35.91
C LYS A 26 31.63 -30.49 36.71
N ARG A 27 31.15 -29.32 36.24
CA ARG A 27 31.23 -28.06 37.00
C ARG A 27 30.32 -28.06 38.21
N LEU A 28 29.12 -28.61 38.10
CA LEU A 28 28.19 -28.72 39.21
C LEU A 28 28.74 -29.66 40.29
N GLU A 29 29.29 -30.81 39.89
CA GLU A 29 29.96 -31.74 40.81
C GLU A 29 31.18 -31.12 41.48
N ALA A 30 32.01 -30.38 40.74
CA ALA A 30 33.12 -29.62 41.33
C ALA A 30 32.63 -28.54 42.32
N SER A 31 31.44 -27.96 42.11
CA SER A 31 30.84 -26.99 43.03
C SER A 31 30.16 -27.60 44.27
N LYS A 32 29.80 -28.90 44.26
CA LYS A 32 29.11 -29.57 45.39
C LYS A 32 29.90 -29.57 46.71
N GLY A 33 31.22 -29.28 46.66
CA GLY A 33 32.09 -29.17 47.85
C GLY A 33 32.61 -27.76 48.15
N THR A 34 32.30 -26.78 47.30
CA THR A 34 32.75 -25.39 47.53
C THR A 34 31.54 -24.60 48.05
N PRO A 35 31.58 -24.03 49.26
CA PRO A 35 30.49 -23.17 49.72
C PRO A 35 30.33 -22.03 48.71
N LEU A 36 29.14 -21.93 48.10
CA LEU A 36 28.79 -20.76 47.30
C LEU A 36 28.98 -19.53 48.21
N PRO A 37 29.68 -18.49 47.75
CA PRO A 37 29.78 -17.25 48.50
C PRO A 37 28.36 -16.79 48.84
N GLN A 38 28.05 -16.63 50.13
CA GLN A 38 26.75 -16.13 50.57
C GLN A 38 26.53 -14.68 50.12
N GLU A 39 27.62 -13.98 49.83
CA GLU A 39 27.62 -12.63 49.30
C GLU A 39 27.66 -12.69 47.77
N ALA A 40 26.82 -11.90 47.11
CA ALA A 40 26.84 -11.76 45.65
C ALA A 40 28.25 -11.40 45.18
N GLY A 41 28.88 -12.29 44.40
CA GLY A 41 30.27 -12.14 43.95
C GLY A 41 30.52 -10.93 43.03
N PHE A 42 29.45 -10.30 42.54
CA PHE A 42 29.52 -9.07 41.77
C PHE A 42 29.09 -7.90 42.66
N ARG A 43 30.07 -7.21 43.23
CA ARG A 43 29.87 -5.90 43.83
C ARG A 43 30.30 -4.84 42.84
N VAL A 44 29.46 -3.82 42.65
CA VAL A 44 29.89 -2.62 41.92
C VAL A 44 30.93 -1.88 42.76
N PRO A 45 31.94 -1.26 42.14
CA PRO A 45 32.84 -0.36 42.84
C PRO A 45 32.07 0.77 43.54
N GLU A 46 32.59 1.23 44.67
CA GLU A 46 32.06 2.39 45.38
C GLU A 46 32.01 3.61 44.44
N GLY A 47 30.88 4.33 44.45
CA GLY A 47 30.66 5.49 43.57
C GLY A 47 30.56 5.17 42.07
N TYR A 48 30.37 3.90 41.66
CA TYR A 48 30.24 3.56 40.23
C TYR A 48 29.13 4.34 39.54
N PHE A 49 27.92 4.35 40.13
CA PHE A 49 26.76 5.02 39.56
C PHE A 49 26.80 6.55 39.76
N GLU A 50 27.43 7.02 40.83
CA GLU A 50 27.61 8.44 41.13
C GLU A 50 28.49 9.12 40.08
N ASN A 51 29.61 8.47 39.72
CA ASN A 51 30.57 9.01 38.76
C ASN A 51 30.25 8.60 37.31
N LEU A 52 29.18 7.83 37.06
CA LEU A 52 28.85 7.34 35.71
C LEU A 52 28.51 8.50 34.77
N GLY A 53 27.73 9.47 35.26
CA GLY A 53 27.33 10.66 34.49
C GLY A 53 28.54 11.48 34.04
N GLU A 54 29.41 11.85 34.98
CA GLU A 54 30.64 12.61 34.69
C GLU A 54 31.58 11.87 33.73
N ARG A 55 31.70 10.54 33.88
CA ARG A 55 32.50 9.70 32.97
C ARG A 55 31.90 9.62 31.57
N LEU A 56 30.59 9.70 31.45
CA LEU A 56 29.90 9.70 30.17
C LEU A 56 30.02 11.07 29.50
N GLU A 57 29.78 12.14 30.24
CA GLU A 57 29.92 13.52 29.75
C GLU A 57 31.35 13.83 29.32
N SER A 58 32.37 13.41 30.07
CA SER A 58 33.78 13.57 29.67
C SER A 58 34.16 12.79 28.41
N ARG A 59 33.46 11.70 28.10
CA ARG A 59 33.65 10.93 26.85
C ARG A 59 32.82 11.45 25.68
N LEU A 60 31.67 12.05 25.96
CA LEU A 60 30.78 12.64 24.97
C LEU A 60 31.07 14.12 24.71
N GLY A 61 31.96 14.73 25.50
CA GLY A 61 32.34 16.14 25.44
C GLY A 61 32.79 16.55 24.04
N ASN A 62 31.87 17.21 23.32
CA ASN A 62 32.03 18.17 22.24
C ASN A 62 33.39 18.23 21.52
N THR A 63 33.90 17.11 21.01
CA THR A 63 34.73 17.20 19.82
C THR A 63 33.74 17.34 18.66
N PRO A 64 33.61 18.51 18.02
CA PRO A 64 32.89 18.57 16.76
C PRO A 64 33.60 17.58 15.84
N GLY A 65 32.99 16.40 15.66
CA GLY A 65 33.49 15.38 14.76
C GLY A 65 33.75 16.07 13.43
N LYS A 66 34.91 15.83 12.82
CA LYS A 66 35.30 16.51 11.58
C LYS A 66 34.33 16.13 10.46
N VAL A 67 33.24 16.86 10.35
CA VAL A 67 32.23 16.69 9.32
C VAL A 67 32.81 17.26 8.03
N ARG A 68 33.00 16.39 7.04
CA ARG A 68 33.21 16.82 5.65
C ARG A 68 31.83 16.92 5.02
N PRO A 69 31.44 18.08 4.45
CA PRO A 69 30.18 18.17 3.72
C PRO A 69 30.23 17.17 2.55
N LEU A 70 29.21 16.31 2.45
CA LEU A 70 29.17 15.22 1.46
C LEU A 70 29.02 15.73 0.02
N TRP A 71 28.50 16.95 -0.15
CA TRP A 71 28.39 17.60 -1.45
C TRP A 71 28.80 19.09 -1.37
N PRO A 72 30.07 19.42 -1.67
CA PRO A 72 30.46 20.82 -1.86
C PRO A 72 29.85 21.33 -3.16
N VAL A 73 28.72 22.03 -3.07
CA VAL A 73 28.05 22.59 -4.24
C VAL A 73 28.86 23.75 -4.83
N GLN A 74 29.26 23.64 -6.09
CA GLN A 74 29.91 24.71 -6.84
C GLN A 74 28.84 25.55 -7.55
N LEU A 75 28.31 26.57 -6.86
CA LEU A 75 27.20 27.42 -7.32
C LEU A 75 27.47 28.24 -8.61
N GLY A 76 28.64 28.12 -9.23
CA GLY A 76 29.03 28.91 -10.40
C GLY A 76 28.18 28.67 -11.66
N TRP A 77 27.45 27.56 -11.73
CA TRP A 77 26.65 27.18 -12.92
C TRP A 77 25.14 27.31 -12.71
N VAL A 78 24.69 27.67 -11.50
CA VAL A 78 23.26 27.69 -11.14
C VAL A 78 22.50 28.73 -11.97
N ALA A 79 23.11 29.88 -12.26
CA ALA A 79 22.48 30.92 -13.08
C ALA A 79 22.27 30.49 -14.54
N ALA A 80 23.25 29.82 -15.14
CA ALA A 80 23.15 29.32 -16.52
C ALA A 80 22.12 28.18 -16.62
N ALA A 81 22.12 27.26 -15.64
CA ALA A 81 21.14 26.18 -15.57
C ALA A 81 19.71 26.70 -15.38
N ALA A 82 19.50 27.68 -14.50
CA ALA A 82 18.19 28.31 -14.28
C ALA A 82 17.67 29.02 -15.55
N ALA A 83 18.52 29.75 -16.27
CA ALA A 83 18.15 30.39 -17.53
C ALA A 83 17.78 29.37 -18.62
N ALA A 84 18.51 28.25 -18.73
CA ALA A 84 18.19 27.18 -19.67
C ALA A 84 16.86 26.49 -19.34
N ILE A 85 16.57 26.24 -18.07
CA ILE A 85 15.28 25.68 -17.61
C ILE A 85 14.15 26.67 -17.88
N ALA A 86 14.36 27.96 -17.60
CA ALA A 86 13.38 29.00 -17.91
C ALA A 86 13.10 29.08 -19.42
N LEU A 87 14.13 29.02 -20.27
CA LEU A 87 13.96 28.96 -21.72
C LEU A 87 13.16 27.73 -22.15
N LEU A 88 13.48 26.55 -21.60
CA LEU A 88 12.78 25.30 -21.90
C LEU A 88 11.30 25.37 -21.49
N PHE A 89 10.99 26.00 -20.35
CA PHE A 89 9.62 26.22 -19.89
C PHE A 89 8.87 27.23 -20.77
N THR A 90 9.54 28.28 -21.26
CA THR A 90 8.92 29.24 -22.20
C THR A 90 8.72 28.69 -23.61
N LEU A 91 9.55 27.73 -24.04
CA LEU A 91 9.45 27.11 -25.37
C LEU A 91 8.55 25.87 -25.39
N TRP A 92 8.07 25.40 -24.24
CA TRP A 92 7.18 24.26 -24.17
C TRP A 92 5.73 24.73 -24.40
N PRO A 93 5.10 24.41 -25.55
CA PRO A 93 3.69 24.72 -25.72
C PRO A 93 2.89 23.91 -24.70
N ALA A 94 2.18 24.60 -23.80
CA ALA A 94 1.21 23.95 -22.93
C ALA A 94 0.18 23.27 -23.83
N LYS A 95 0.18 21.94 -23.85
CA LYS A 95 -0.94 21.20 -24.43
C LYS A 95 -2.14 21.51 -23.54
N PRO A 96 -3.27 22.00 -24.09
CA PRO A 96 -4.50 21.99 -23.31
C PRO A 96 -4.71 20.56 -22.85
N VAL A 97 -4.95 20.39 -21.56
CA VAL A 97 -5.44 19.11 -21.04
C VAL A 97 -6.83 18.99 -21.63
N ASP A 98 -7.01 18.09 -22.59
CA ASP A 98 -8.34 17.79 -23.12
C ASP A 98 -9.19 17.32 -21.94
N SER A 99 -10.14 18.16 -21.54
CA SER A 99 -11.15 17.80 -20.58
C SER A 99 -12.10 16.83 -21.25
N LEU A 100 -12.25 15.62 -20.70
CA LEU A 100 -13.25 14.65 -21.15
C LEU A 100 -14.61 15.34 -21.30
N GLN A 101 -15.13 15.37 -22.53
CA GLN A 101 -16.46 15.89 -22.82
C GLN A 101 -17.40 14.72 -23.12
N PHE A 102 -18.71 14.91 -22.90
CA PHE A 102 -19.70 13.87 -23.19
C PHE A 102 -19.72 13.44 -24.68
N GLU A 103 -19.23 14.30 -25.57
CA GLU A 103 -19.09 14.06 -27.00
C GLU A 103 -18.00 13.01 -27.32
N ASP A 104 -17.04 12.82 -26.42
CA ASP A 104 -16.00 11.80 -26.53
C ASP A 104 -16.50 10.40 -26.16
N LEU A 105 -17.68 10.30 -25.55
CA LEU A 105 -18.26 9.03 -25.11
C LEU A 105 -18.99 8.37 -26.28
N ALA A 106 -18.39 7.31 -26.84
CA ALA A 106 -19.04 6.56 -27.91
C ALA A 106 -20.23 5.77 -27.35
N GLY A 107 -21.32 5.69 -28.11
CA GLY A 107 -22.49 4.87 -27.72
C GLY A 107 -22.15 3.40 -27.48
N ILE A 108 -21.13 2.87 -28.17
CA ILE A 108 -20.61 1.51 -27.97
C ILE A 108 -19.99 1.34 -26.58
N ASP A 109 -19.34 2.38 -26.05
CA ASP A 109 -18.71 2.33 -24.72
C ASP A 109 -19.79 2.34 -23.62
N ILE A 110 -20.86 3.13 -23.80
CA ILE A 110 -22.03 3.14 -22.90
C ILE A 110 -22.69 1.76 -22.92
N GLN A 111 -22.94 1.22 -24.11
CA GLN A 111 -23.57 -0.09 -24.25
C GLN A 111 -22.74 -1.19 -23.60
N GLN A 112 -21.42 -1.20 -23.81
CA GLN A 112 -20.53 -2.17 -23.19
C GLN A 112 -20.50 -2.05 -21.66
N TYR A 113 -20.53 -0.84 -21.12
CA TYR A 113 -20.58 -0.60 -19.69
C TYR A 113 -21.86 -1.16 -19.06
N LEU A 114 -23.02 -0.87 -19.65
CA LEU A 114 -24.30 -1.40 -19.18
C LEU A 114 -24.42 -2.91 -19.36
N GLU A 115 -23.88 -3.47 -20.44
CA GLU A 115 -23.93 -4.91 -20.71
C GLU A 115 -23.00 -5.71 -19.79
N ALA A 116 -21.87 -5.12 -19.39
CA ALA A 116 -20.93 -5.75 -18.46
C ALA A 116 -21.50 -5.94 -17.05
N ASP A 117 -22.42 -5.07 -16.63
CA ASP A 117 -23.02 -5.05 -15.28
C ASP A 117 -24.51 -5.44 -15.28
N ARG A 118 -25.02 -5.87 -16.43
CA ARG A 118 -26.46 -6.10 -16.66
C ARG A 118 -27.08 -7.16 -15.74
N ASP A 119 -26.28 -8.15 -15.34
CA ASP A 119 -26.76 -9.27 -14.53
C ASP A 119 -26.94 -8.89 -13.05
N GLU A 120 -26.38 -7.76 -12.59
CA GLU A 120 -26.43 -7.34 -11.18
C GLU A 120 -27.49 -6.27 -10.89
N MET A 121 -28.02 -5.58 -11.91
CA MET A 121 -28.99 -4.49 -11.73
C MET A 121 -30.41 -4.89 -12.16
N ASP A 122 -31.35 -4.90 -11.21
CA ASP A 122 -32.77 -5.09 -11.54
C ASP A 122 -33.38 -3.79 -12.12
N ALA A 123 -34.39 -3.93 -12.97
CA ALA A 123 -35.10 -2.81 -13.59
C ALA A 123 -35.72 -1.87 -12.55
N TYR A 124 -36.13 -2.41 -11.40
CA TYR A 124 -36.66 -1.61 -10.28
C TYR A 124 -35.59 -0.75 -9.60
N GLU A 125 -34.36 -1.27 -9.44
CA GLU A 125 -33.24 -0.52 -8.84
C GLU A 125 -32.74 0.58 -9.77
N LEU A 126 -32.70 0.30 -11.09
CA LEU A 126 -32.42 1.29 -12.11
C LEU A 126 -33.46 2.42 -12.11
N ALA A 127 -34.74 2.09 -11.95
CA ALA A 127 -35.82 3.08 -11.91
C ALA A 127 -35.75 3.99 -10.67
N GLU A 128 -35.30 3.46 -9.53
CA GLU A 128 -35.10 4.25 -8.30
C GLU A 128 -33.93 5.24 -8.42
N GLY A 129 -32.90 4.88 -9.19
CA GLY A 129 -31.74 5.73 -9.45
C GLY A 129 -31.97 6.85 -10.47
N LEU A 130 -33.10 6.85 -11.19
CA LEU A 130 -33.40 7.89 -12.18
C LEU A 130 -33.85 9.18 -11.48
N PRO A 131 -33.22 10.34 -11.75
CA PRO A 131 -33.65 11.63 -11.20
C PRO A 131 -34.87 12.15 -11.96
N LEU A 132 -36.04 11.56 -11.71
CA LEU A 132 -37.30 11.87 -12.38
C LEU A 132 -37.74 13.34 -12.23
N ASP A 133 -37.22 14.04 -11.20
CA ASP A 133 -37.52 15.45 -10.96
C ASP A 133 -36.81 16.39 -11.94
N ASP A 134 -35.65 15.99 -12.49
CA ASP A 134 -34.82 16.81 -13.38
C ASP A 134 -35.04 16.46 -14.87
N ILE A 135 -35.74 15.37 -15.16
CA ILE A 135 -36.02 14.94 -16.54
C ILE A 135 -37.28 15.66 -17.04
N ALA A 136 -37.13 16.48 -18.07
CA ALA A 136 -38.27 17.12 -18.71
C ALA A 136 -39.15 16.06 -19.40
N VAL A 137 -40.43 15.99 -19.02
CA VAL A 137 -41.41 15.07 -19.64
C VAL A 137 -41.46 15.24 -21.16
N GLY A 138 -41.19 16.45 -21.66
CA GLY A 138 -41.09 16.74 -23.10
C GLY A 138 -39.96 15.99 -23.81
N ASP A 139 -38.77 15.94 -23.21
CA ASP A 139 -37.60 15.27 -23.79
C ASP A 139 -37.79 13.75 -23.80
N VAL A 140 -38.47 13.21 -22.78
CA VAL A 140 -38.86 11.79 -22.77
C VAL A 140 -39.83 11.53 -23.91
N LEU A 141 -40.90 12.34 -24.04
CA LEU A 141 -41.92 12.17 -25.06
C LEU A 141 -41.38 12.30 -26.49
N GLU A 142 -40.37 13.16 -26.69
CA GLU A 142 -39.69 13.34 -27.98
C GLU A 142 -38.81 12.14 -28.36
N ASN A 143 -38.29 11.41 -27.36
CA ASN A 143 -37.43 10.25 -27.56
C ASN A 143 -38.14 8.92 -27.27
N ILE A 144 -39.49 8.91 -27.16
CA ILE A 144 -40.25 7.66 -27.05
C ILE A 144 -40.07 6.85 -28.36
N PRO A 145 -39.71 5.55 -28.28
CA PRO A 145 -39.65 4.68 -29.44
C PRO A 145 -41.01 4.60 -30.16
N ASP A 146 -41.00 4.44 -31.48
CA ASP A 146 -42.24 4.27 -32.25
C ASP A 146 -43.06 3.07 -31.73
N GLU A 147 -44.39 3.17 -31.88
CA GLU A 147 -45.34 2.15 -31.40
C GLU A 147 -44.98 0.73 -31.88
N GLU A 148 -44.49 0.59 -33.11
CA GLU A 148 -44.06 -0.69 -33.67
C GLU A 148 -42.93 -1.34 -32.85
N HIS A 149 -41.96 -0.56 -32.38
CA HIS A 149 -40.86 -1.05 -31.54
C HIS A 149 -41.33 -1.41 -30.13
N ILE A 150 -42.29 -0.66 -29.59
CA ILE A 150 -42.91 -0.96 -28.29
C ILE A 150 -43.68 -2.29 -28.38
N LEU A 151 -44.45 -2.49 -29.45
CA LEU A 151 -45.20 -3.71 -29.70
C LEU A 151 -44.27 -4.92 -29.91
N GLU A 152 -43.16 -4.75 -30.63
CA GLU A 152 -42.14 -5.79 -30.80
C GLU A 152 -41.55 -6.21 -29.44
N TYR A 153 -41.13 -5.25 -28.61
CA TYR A 153 -40.59 -5.51 -27.27
C TYR A 153 -41.60 -6.26 -26.39
N LEU A 154 -42.82 -5.73 -26.30
CA LEU A 154 -43.88 -6.36 -25.51
C LEU A 154 -44.21 -7.75 -26.03
N SER A 155 -44.29 -7.96 -27.34
CA SER A 155 -44.55 -9.29 -27.91
C SER A 155 -43.43 -10.30 -27.62
N ARG A 156 -42.19 -9.82 -27.49
CA ARG A 156 -41.01 -10.66 -27.24
C ARG A 156 -40.93 -11.11 -25.78
N ASP A 157 -41.32 -10.26 -24.83
CA ASP A 157 -41.26 -10.56 -23.39
C ASP A 157 -42.61 -11.04 -22.81
N ASN A 158 -43.71 -10.96 -23.56
CA ASN A 158 -45.05 -11.41 -23.13
C ASN A 158 -45.13 -12.91 -22.81
N GLU A 159 -44.17 -13.73 -23.27
CA GLU A 159 -44.13 -15.16 -22.95
C GLU A 159 -43.92 -15.42 -21.43
N SER A 160 -43.36 -14.45 -20.69
CA SER A 160 -43.15 -14.55 -19.24
C SER A 160 -44.35 -14.11 -18.38
N VAL A 161 -45.30 -13.37 -18.95
CA VAL A 161 -46.41 -12.73 -18.20
C VAL A 161 -47.66 -13.60 -18.19
N ASP A 162 -47.85 -14.48 -19.18
CA ASP A 162 -48.99 -15.40 -19.24
C ASP A 162 -48.99 -16.40 -18.07
N GLU A 163 -47.84 -16.80 -17.51
CA GLU A 163 -47.77 -17.70 -16.34
C GLU A 163 -48.39 -17.12 -15.06
N LEU A 164 -48.56 -15.79 -14.96
CA LEU A 164 -49.07 -15.13 -13.75
C LEU A 164 -50.62 -15.11 -13.66
N TYR A 165 -51.33 -15.44 -14.74
CA TYR A 165 -52.80 -15.36 -14.81
C TYR A 165 -53.52 -16.73 -14.82
N TRP A 166 -52.79 -17.85 -14.74
CA TRP A 166 -53.37 -19.20 -14.69
C TRP A 166 -53.43 -19.81 -13.28
N ASP A 167 -53.89 -19.04 -12.29
CA ASP A 167 -54.42 -19.61 -11.04
C ASP A 167 -55.63 -18.80 -10.57
N ASP A 168 -56.77 -19.05 -11.21
CA ASP A 168 -58.07 -19.25 -10.54
C ASP A 168 -59.16 -19.30 -11.61
N ASN A 169 -59.55 -20.52 -12.02
CA ASN A 169 -60.94 -20.99 -12.05
C ASN A 169 -61.04 -22.39 -12.71
N GLU A 170 -61.41 -23.35 -11.86
CA GLU A 170 -61.94 -24.71 -12.08
C GLU A 170 -61.06 -25.80 -12.73
#